data_AF-A0A9P5VG24-F1
#
_entry.id   AF-A0A9P5VG24-F1
#
_cell.length_a   1.000
_cell.length_b   1.000
_cell.length_c   1.000
_cell.angle_alpha   90.00
_cell.angle_beta   90.00
_cell.angle_gamma   90.00
#
_symmetry.space_group_name_H-M   'P 1'
#
loop_
_entity.id
_entity.type
_entity.pdbx_description
1 polymer ?
#
loop_
_entity_poly.entity_id
_entity_poly.type
_entity_poly.pdbx_seq_one_letter_code
_entity_poly.pdbx_strand_id
1 'polypeptide(L)'
;CHKLNPAGGAGALSAIHDAIALSNWINTLETKELPEIKQIFTEYYRERYPVVKDNFQRSQIFSKLPGKNLEAKVARATMKWMPKWLLRKIMISMSVSRPQVSFLPLVEDKGQVKAQYQASLHKTLAIIEQRKMIAASGLLAPSASPSPEPAPSVSTV
;
A
#
# COMPACT_ATOMS: atom_id res chain seq x y z
N CYS A 1 8.78 2.32 -9.27
CA CYS A 1 10.06 3.02 -9.09
C CYS A 1 9.82 4.51 -8.91
N HIS A 2 9.83 4.98 -7.67
CA HIS A 2 9.53 6.38 -7.33
C HIS A 2 10.76 7.01 -6.68
N LYS A 3 11.18 8.19 -7.15
CA LYS A 3 12.30 8.93 -6.57
C LYS A 3 11.78 9.86 -5.48
N LEU A 4 12.05 9.50 -4.23
CA LEU A 4 11.66 10.27 -3.05
C LEU A 4 12.87 10.98 -2.46
N ASN A 5 12.66 12.11 -1.79
CA ASN A 5 13.74 12.79 -1.10
C ASN A 5 14.17 11.96 0.13
N PRO A 6 15.47 11.65 0.32
CA PRO A 6 15.93 10.84 1.45
C PRO A 6 15.59 11.45 2.81
N ALA A 7 15.43 12.78 2.90
CA ALA A 7 15.02 13.46 4.13
C ALA A 7 13.67 12.98 4.70
N GLY A 8 12.78 12.45 3.84
CA GLY A 8 11.50 11.90 4.28
C GLY A 8 11.55 10.44 4.72
N GLY A 9 12.67 9.72 4.55
CA GLY A 9 12.84 8.34 5.00
C GLY A 9 11.90 7.28 4.36
N ALA A 10 11.05 7.67 3.40
CA ALA A 10 9.98 6.81 2.87
C ALA A 10 10.40 5.92 1.69
N GLY A 11 11.65 6.05 1.20
CA GLY A 11 12.15 5.36 0.01
C GLY A 11 12.08 3.84 0.13
N ALA A 12 12.77 3.29 1.12
CA ALA A 12 12.85 1.84 1.33
C ALA A 12 11.47 1.23 1.60
N LEU A 13 10.69 1.86 2.49
CA LEU A 13 9.35 1.38 2.82
C LEU A 13 8.42 1.38 1.59
N SER A 14 8.45 2.45 0.79
CA SER A 14 7.65 2.52 -0.43
C SER A 14 8.06 1.44 -1.44
N ALA A 15 9.35 1.14 -1.56
CA ALA A 15 9.84 0.09 -2.43
C ALA A 15 9.40 -1.32 -1.97
N ILE A 16 9.44 -1.60 -0.66
CA ILE A 16 8.94 -2.87 -0.09
C ILE A 16 7.44 -3.01 -0.35
N HIS A 17 6.66 -1.96 -0.13
CA HIS A 17 5.23 -1.97 -0.38
C HIS A 17 4.91 -2.16 -1.88
N ASP A 18 5.67 -1.52 -2.76
CA ASP A 18 5.55 -1.68 -4.21
C ASP A 18 5.84 -3.14 -4.61
N ALA A 19 6.92 -3.73 -4.08
CA ALA A 19 7.28 -5.12 -4.34
C ALA A 19 6.18 -6.10 -3.90
N ILE A 20 5.67 -5.96 -2.68
CA ILE A 20 4.62 -6.84 -2.15
C ILE A 20 3.32 -6.70 -2.94
N ALA A 21 2.86 -5.47 -3.20
CA ALA A 21 1.64 -5.25 -3.97
C ALA A 21 1.76 -5.85 -5.37
N LEU A 22 2.90 -5.64 -6.05
CA LEU A 22 3.14 -6.20 -7.37
C LEU A 22 3.23 -7.72 -7.34
N SER A 23 3.90 -8.32 -6.36
CA SER A 23 3.96 -9.78 -6.20
C SER A 23 2.57 -10.41 -6.02
N ASN A 24 1.69 -9.77 -5.25
CA ASN A 24 0.31 -10.24 -5.08
C ASN A 24 -0.43 -10.26 -6.42
N TRP A 25 -0.33 -9.17 -7.18
CA TRP A 25 -0.99 -9.06 -8.47
C TRP A 25 -0.42 -10.03 -9.53
N ILE A 26 0.91 -10.14 -9.62
CA ILE A 26 1.57 -11.07 -10.55
C ILE A 26 1.20 -12.51 -10.23
N ASN A 27 1.09 -12.88 -8.95
CA ASN A 27 0.72 -14.24 -8.55
C ASN A 27 -0.71 -14.63 -9.00
N THR A 28 -1.55 -13.65 -9.33
CA THR A 28 -2.91 -13.91 -9.84
C THR A 28 -3.01 -14.03 -11.36
N LEU A 29 -1.95 -13.77 -12.12
CA LEU A 29 -1.97 -13.94 -13.58
C LEU A 29 -2.21 -15.42 -13.95
N GLU A 30 -3.12 -15.66 -14.89
CA GLU A 30 -3.37 -17.00 -15.45
C GLU A 30 -2.57 -17.19 -16.72
N THR A 31 -2.51 -16.12 -17.53
CA THR A 31 -1.76 -16.10 -18.78
C THR A 31 -0.72 -14.98 -18.76
N LYS A 32 0.20 -15.04 -19.72
CA LYS A 32 1.18 -13.96 -19.94
C LYS A 32 0.69 -12.97 -21.00
N GLU A 33 -0.62 -12.95 -21.25
CA GLU A 33 -1.22 -12.11 -22.27
C GLU A 33 -1.17 -10.63 -21.87
N LEU A 34 -0.91 -9.79 -22.87
CA LEU A 34 -0.74 -8.35 -22.67
C LEU A 34 -1.96 -7.67 -22.01
N PRO A 35 -3.22 -8.04 -22.31
CA PRO A 35 -4.38 -7.44 -21.63
C PRO A 35 -4.42 -7.70 -20.12
N GLU A 36 -4.15 -8.93 -19.68
CA GLU A 36 -4.10 -9.28 -18.25
C GLU A 36 -2.97 -8.53 -17.54
N ILE A 37 -1.79 -8.47 -18.17
CA ILE A 37 -0.66 -7.70 -17.66
C ILE A 37 -1.05 -6.22 -17.48
N LYS A 38 -1.66 -5.60 -18.50
CA LYS A 38 -2.12 -4.19 -18.41
C LYS A 38 -3.14 -3.99 -17.29
N GLN A 39 -4.05 -4.94 -17.09
CA GLN A 39 -5.04 -4.88 -16.02
C GLN A 39 -4.38 -4.89 -14.65
N ILE A 40 -3.46 -5.82 -14.38
CA ILE A 40 -2.80 -5.89 -13.08
C ILE A 40 -1.95 -4.66 -12.77
N PHE A 41 -1.27 -4.09 -13.78
CA PHE A 41 -0.49 -2.86 -13.59
C PHE A 41 -1.39 -1.65 -13.37
N THR A 42 -2.60 -1.65 -13.92
CA THR A 42 -3.61 -0.62 -13.65
C THR A 42 -4.10 -0.69 -12.21
N GLU A 43 -4.40 -1.89 -11.69
CA GLU A 43 -4.79 -2.08 -10.29
C GLU A 43 -3.65 -1.73 -9.32
N TYR A 44 -2.43 -2.17 -9.62
CA TYR A 44 -1.24 -1.79 -8.89
C TYR A 44 -1.05 -0.26 -8.84
N TYR A 45 -1.20 0.42 -9.98
CA TYR A 45 -1.09 1.88 -10.05
C TYR A 45 -2.17 2.56 -9.20
N ARG A 46 -3.43 2.12 -9.30
CA ARG A 46 -4.54 2.66 -8.49
C ARG A 46 -4.28 2.54 -6.99
N GLU A 47 -3.71 1.43 -6.55
CA GLU A 47 -3.39 1.20 -5.14
C GLU A 47 -2.18 2.03 -4.67
N ARG A 48 -1.09 2.05 -5.45
CA ARG A 48 0.21 2.57 -4.99
C ARG A 48 0.46 4.03 -5.31
N TYR A 49 -0.02 4.53 -6.45
CA TYR A 49 0.19 5.91 -6.87
C TYR A 49 -0.22 6.96 -5.82
N PRO A 50 -1.43 6.92 -5.22
CA PRO A 50 -1.82 7.94 -4.25
C PRO A 50 -0.90 7.94 -3.01
N VAL A 51 -0.59 6.76 -2.47
CA VAL A 51 0.28 6.61 -1.30
C VAL A 51 1.68 7.17 -1.57
N VAL A 52 2.23 6.87 -2.74
CA VAL A 52 3.58 7.34 -3.07
C VAL A 52 3.62 8.84 -3.40
N LYS A 53 2.55 9.38 -4.00
CA LYS A 53 2.41 10.83 -4.20
C LYS A 53 2.39 11.57 -2.86
N ASP A 54 1.68 11.06 -1.87
CA ASP A 54 1.66 11.64 -0.52
C ASP A 54 3.04 11.55 0.15
N ASN A 55 3.71 10.41 0.03
CA ASN A 55 5.08 10.24 0.54
C ASN A 55 6.07 11.19 -0.15
N PHE A 56 5.91 11.43 -1.46
CA PHE A 56 6.71 12.40 -2.19
C PHE A 56 6.51 13.80 -1.64
N GLN A 57 5.27 14.27 -1.53
CA GLN A 57 4.96 15.59 -0.99
C GLN A 57 5.49 15.77 0.44
N ARG A 58 5.28 14.78 1.31
CA ARG A 58 5.83 14.78 2.67
C ARG A 58 7.35 14.89 2.65
N SER A 59 8.02 14.12 1.79
CA SER A 59 9.49 14.14 1.69
C SER A 59 10.06 15.52 1.29
N GLN A 60 9.32 16.29 0.48
CA GLN A 60 9.70 17.67 0.11
C GLN A 60 9.57 18.65 1.28
N ILE A 61 8.60 18.43 2.18
CA ILE A 61 8.46 19.24 3.39
C ILE A 61 9.66 18.97 4.32
N PHE A 62 9.98 17.69 4.56
CA PHE A 62 11.11 17.31 5.41
C PHE A 62 12.46 17.80 4.84
N SER A 63 12.62 17.88 3.52
CA SER A 63 13.86 18.40 2.92
C SER A 63 14.09 19.89 3.16
N LYS A 64 13.05 20.65 3.53
CA LYS A 64 13.17 22.07 3.89
C LYS A 64 13.58 22.29 5.35
N LEU A 65 13.43 21.30 6.23
CA LEU A 65 13.78 21.40 7.65
C LEU A 65 15.25 21.77 7.96
N PRO A 66 16.27 21.29 7.23
CA PRO A 66 17.65 21.72 7.48
C PRO A 66 17.93 23.17 7.05
N GLY A 67 16.99 23.84 6.37
CA GLY A 67 17.15 25.21 5.91
C GLY A 67 17.27 26.24 7.04
N LYS A 68 17.82 27.41 6.71
CA LYS A 68 17.91 28.58 7.62
C LYS A 68 16.75 29.58 7.47
N ASN A 69 15.86 29.32 6.51
CA ASN A 69 14.72 30.18 6.17
C ASN A 69 13.67 30.22 7.28
N LEU A 70 12.79 31.23 7.25
CA LEU A 70 11.72 31.39 8.24
C LEU A 70 10.83 30.14 8.32
N GLU A 71 10.47 29.54 7.18
CA GLU A 71 9.70 28.28 7.11
C GLU A 71 10.33 27.16 7.95
N ALA A 72 11.65 26.98 7.85
CA ALA A 72 12.37 25.94 8.58
C ALA A 72 12.44 26.24 10.09
N LYS A 73 12.53 27.51 10.48
CA LYS A 73 12.46 27.92 11.89
C LYS A 73 11.09 27.64 12.49
N VAL A 74 10.01 27.99 11.77
CA VAL A 74 8.64 27.71 12.19
C VAL A 74 8.42 26.20 12.30
N ALA A 75 8.78 25.42 11.28
CA ALA A 75 8.62 23.97 11.31
C ALA A 75 9.37 23.32 12.49
N ARG A 76 10.61 23.74 12.78
CA ARG A 76 11.35 23.25 13.95
C ARG A 76 10.70 23.66 15.27
N ALA A 77 10.18 24.88 15.37
CA ALA A 77 9.44 25.32 16.56
C ALA A 77 8.17 24.47 16.76
N THR A 78 7.39 24.23 15.70
CA THR A 78 6.21 23.36 15.75
C THR A 78 6.57 21.94 16.18
N MET A 79 7.66 21.36 15.65
CA MET A 79 8.13 20.04 16.05
C MET A 79 8.61 20.01 17.52
N LYS A 80 9.29 21.06 17.99
CA LYS A 80 9.75 21.18 19.39
C LYS A 80 8.60 21.23 20.38
N TRP A 81 7.53 21.94 20.04
CA TRP A 81 6.35 22.11 20.90
C TRP A 81 5.23 21.11 20.62
N MET A 82 5.48 20.09 19.78
CA MET A 82 4.48 19.11 19.41
C MET A 82 4.03 18.29 20.63
N PRO A 83 2.73 18.24 20.95
CA PRO A 83 2.22 17.39 22.02
C PRO A 83 2.52 15.92 21.76
N LYS A 84 2.88 15.17 22.81
CA LYS A 84 3.22 13.74 22.71
C LYS A 84 2.11 12.89 22.10
N TRP A 85 0.85 13.21 22.37
CA TRP A 85 -0.30 12.48 21.80
C TRP A 85 -0.38 12.66 20.28
N LEU A 86 -0.04 13.83 19.76
CA LEU A 86 -0.05 14.13 18.33
C LEU A 86 1.11 13.43 17.64
N LEU A 87 2.30 13.51 18.23
CA LEU A 87 3.47 12.77 17.74
C LEU A 87 3.18 11.26 17.70
N ARG A 88 2.53 10.71 18.74
CA ARG A 88 2.10 9.31 18.76
C ARG A 88 1.15 8.99 17.60
N LYS A 89 0.16 9.82 17.30
CA LYS A 89 -0.74 9.62 16.15
C LYS A 89 0.01 9.61 14.82
N ILE A 90 0.97 10.52 14.64
CA ILE A 90 1.83 10.57 13.44
C ILE A 90 2.64 9.28 13.31
N MET A 91 3.30 8.85 14.39
CA MET A 91 4.09 7.61 14.39
C MET A 91 3.23 6.38 14.10
N ILE A 92 2.03 6.28 14.68
CA ILE A 92 1.08 5.20 14.37
C ILE A 92 0.74 5.22 12.88
N SER A 93 0.40 6.39 12.32
CA SER A 93 0.09 6.51 10.88
C SER A 93 1.26 6.10 9.98
N MET A 94 2.50 6.29 10.42
CA MET A 94 3.69 5.86 9.66
C MET A 94 3.95 4.35 9.75
N SER A 95 3.46 3.68 10.80
CA SER A 95 3.74 2.26 11.09
C SER A 95 2.51 1.35 10.99
N VAL A 96 1.33 1.88 10.67
CA VAL A 96 0.08 1.10 10.60
C VAL A 96 0.05 0.13 9.41
N SER A 97 0.76 0.47 8.34
CA SER A 97 0.85 -0.38 7.15
C SER A 97 1.77 -1.56 7.42
N ARG A 98 1.21 -2.78 7.31
CA ARG A 98 1.91 -4.06 7.49
C ARG A 98 1.58 -4.94 6.28
N PRO A 99 2.21 -4.66 5.12
CA PRO A 99 1.89 -5.36 3.90
C PRO A 99 2.28 -6.84 3.99
N GLN A 100 1.42 -7.71 3.48
CA GLN A 100 1.66 -9.15 3.40
C GLN A 100 1.47 -9.63 1.96
N VAL A 101 2.07 -10.77 1.65
CA VAL A 101 1.85 -11.45 0.37
C VAL A 101 0.70 -12.45 0.49
N SER A 102 -0.15 -12.54 -0.53
CA SER A 102 -1.39 -13.33 -0.51
C SER A 102 -1.20 -14.83 -0.69
N PHE A 103 -0.06 -15.25 -1.25
CA PHE A 103 0.24 -16.66 -1.48
C PHE A 103 0.92 -17.36 -0.30
N LEU A 104 1.31 -16.61 0.74
CA LEU A 104 1.83 -17.18 1.98
C LEU A 104 0.75 -17.23 3.06
N PRO A 105 0.88 -18.11 4.07
CA PRO A 105 0.02 -18.08 5.25
C PRO A 105 0.04 -16.69 5.91
N LEU A 106 -1.15 -16.15 6.19
CA LEU A 106 -1.26 -14.84 6.80
C LEU A 106 -0.72 -14.86 8.23
N VAL A 107 0.06 -13.83 8.56
CA VAL A 107 0.57 -13.64 9.92
C VAL A 107 -0.53 -13.05 10.78
N GLU A 108 -0.76 -13.66 11.94
CA GLU A 108 -1.70 -13.17 12.95
C GLU A 108 -1.32 -11.74 13.40
N ASP A 109 -2.30 -10.82 13.40
CA ASP A 109 -2.08 -9.46 13.88
C ASP A 109 -2.05 -9.42 15.41
N LYS A 110 -0.84 -9.37 15.98
CA LYS A 110 -0.61 -9.21 17.43
C LYS A 110 -0.44 -7.75 17.87
N GLY A 111 -0.67 -6.81 16.95
CA GLY A 111 -0.50 -5.38 17.23
C GLY A 111 -1.64 -4.77 18.05
N GLN A 112 -1.34 -3.72 18.80
CA GLN A 112 -2.36 -2.94 19.53
C GLN A 112 -3.25 -2.10 18.60
N VAL A 113 -2.71 -1.74 17.43
CA VAL A 113 -3.43 -1.03 16.37
C VAL A 113 -3.70 -2.03 15.27
N LYS A 114 -4.85 -1.99 14.60
CA LYS A 114 -5.13 -2.85 13.45
C LYS A 114 -4.26 -2.46 12.26
N ALA A 115 -3.78 -3.44 11.50
CA ALA A 115 -3.10 -3.18 10.24
C ALA A 115 -3.99 -2.39 9.25
N GLN A 116 -3.39 -1.50 8.47
CA GLN A 116 -4.10 -0.77 7.42
C GLN A 116 -4.55 -1.74 6.32
N TYR A 117 -5.76 -1.51 5.79
CA TYR A 117 -6.30 -2.28 4.67
C TYR A 117 -5.35 -2.24 3.45
N GLN A 118 -5.07 -3.41 2.90
CA GLN A 118 -4.23 -3.59 1.71
C GLN A 118 -5.08 -4.17 0.57
N ALA A 119 -5.34 -3.37 -0.46
CA ALA A 119 -6.23 -3.76 -1.55
C ALA A 119 -5.70 -4.97 -2.34
N SER A 120 -4.41 -4.99 -2.66
CA SER A 120 -3.76 -6.13 -3.32
C SER A 120 -3.94 -7.44 -2.54
N LEU A 121 -3.81 -7.42 -1.22
CA LEU A 121 -3.91 -8.62 -0.40
C LEU A 121 -5.32 -9.23 -0.47
N HIS A 122 -6.34 -8.45 -0.13
CA HIS A 122 -7.71 -8.97 -0.04
C HIS A 122 -8.28 -9.39 -1.41
N LYS A 123 -8.02 -8.60 -2.47
CA LYS A 123 -8.49 -8.94 -3.82
C LYS A 123 -7.83 -10.22 -4.34
N THR A 124 -6.53 -10.37 -4.13
CA THR A 124 -5.80 -11.55 -4.65
C THR A 124 -6.05 -12.81 -3.82
N LEU A 125 -6.25 -12.68 -2.50
CA LEU A 125 -6.72 -13.78 -1.66
C LEU A 125 -8.06 -14.33 -2.13
N ALA A 126 -9.04 -13.46 -2.43
CA ALA A 126 -10.34 -13.87 -2.94
C ALA A 126 -10.21 -14.67 -4.25
N ILE A 127 -9.34 -14.24 -5.18
CA ILE A 127 -9.05 -14.97 -6.43
C ILE A 127 -8.44 -16.35 -6.13
N ILE A 128 -7.46 -16.42 -5.22
CA ILE A 128 -6.80 -17.67 -4.85
C ILE A 128 -7.79 -18.64 -4.19
N GLU A 129 -8.65 -18.15 -3.30
CA GLU A 129 -9.69 -18.94 -2.64
C GLU A 129 -10.72 -19.47 -3.64
N GLN A 130 -11.20 -18.64 -4.56
CA GLN A 130 -12.08 -19.06 -5.65
C GLN A 130 -11.44 -20.17 -6.50
N ARG A 131 -10.17 -20.03 -6.86
CA ARG A 131 -9.43 -21.06 -7.62
C ARG A 131 -9.30 -22.37 -6.83
N LYS A 132 -9.01 -22.29 -5.53
CA LYS A 132 -8.95 -23.47 -4.65
C LYS A 132 -10.31 -24.17 -4.56
N MET A 133 -11.41 -23.42 -4.48
CA MET A 133 -12.77 -23.97 -4.45
C MET A 133 -13.15 -24.64 -5.77
N ILE A 134 -12.81 -24.03 -6.91
CA ILE A 134 -13.04 -24.61 -8.25
C ILE A 134 -12.22 -25.89 -8.43
N ALA A 135 -10.94 -25.88 -8.03
CA ALA A 135 -10.09 -27.07 -8.10
C ALA A 135 -10.61 -28.20 -7.19
N ALA A 136 -11.12 -27.87 -6.00
CA ALA A 136 -11.68 -28.84 -5.08
C ALA A 136 -13.03 -29.41 -5.53
N SER A 137 -13.82 -28.68 -6.33
CA SER A 137 -15.11 -29.14 -6.85
C SER A 137 -15.00 -29.97 -8.14
N GLY A 138 -13.81 -30.15 -8.70
CA GLY A 138 -13.58 -30.96 -9.90
C GLY A 138 -14.12 -30.36 -11.20
N LEU A 139 -14.61 -29.12 -11.17
CA LEU A 139 -15.02 -28.37 -12.36
C LEU A 139 -13.77 -27.77 -13.03
N LEU A 140 -13.50 -28.16 -14.28
CA LEU A 140 -12.54 -27.47 -15.15
C LEU A 140 -12.82 -25.96 -15.14
N ALA A 141 -11.79 -25.17 -14.85
CA ALA A 141 -11.92 -23.74 -14.54
C ALA A 141 -12.63 -22.97 -15.67
N PRO A 142 -13.67 -22.16 -15.36
CA PRO A 142 -14.23 -21.24 -16.33
C PRO A 142 -13.23 -20.11 -16.59
N SER A 143 -12.83 -19.95 -17.85
CA SER A 143 -11.84 -18.99 -18.37
C SER A 143 -12.31 -17.53 -18.36
N ALA A 144 -13.08 -17.10 -17.36
CA ALA A 144 -13.68 -15.77 -17.33
C ALA A 144 -13.39 -15.08 -15.98
N SER A 145 -12.42 -14.18 -16.01
CA SER A 145 -12.12 -13.23 -14.94
C SER A 145 -13.41 -12.53 -14.47
N PRO A 146 -13.77 -12.60 -13.18
CA PRO A 146 -14.90 -11.84 -12.65
C PRO A 146 -14.58 -10.34 -12.73
N SER A 147 -15.43 -9.59 -13.42
CA SER A 147 -15.35 -8.13 -13.48
C SER A 147 -15.30 -7.52 -12.08
N PRO A 148 -14.44 -6.51 -11.84
CA PRO A 148 -14.25 -5.96 -10.51
C PRO A 148 -15.53 -5.27 -10.02
N GLU A 149 -16.06 -5.75 -8.91
CA GLU A 149 -17.12 -5.12 -8.13
C GLU A 149 -16.69 -3.70 -7.69
N PRO A 150 -17.58 -2.70 -7.74
CA PRO A 150 -17.23 -1.32 -7.43
C PRO A 150 -16.76 -1.18 -5.97
N ALA A 151 -15.60 -0.56 -5.79
CA ALA A 151 -15.02 -0.34 -4.46
C ALA A 151 -15.98 0.46 -3.55
N PRO A 152 -16.11 0.10 -2.25
CA PRO A 152 -16.90 0.88 -1.32
C PRO A 152 -16.28 2.28 -1.16
N SER A 153 -17.12 3.31 -1.27
CA SER A 153 -16.76 4.70 -1.09
C SER A 153 -16.16 4.90 0.31
N VAL A 154 -14.88 5.23 0.36
CA VAL A 154 -14.20 5.61 1.59
C VAL A 154 -14.78 6.97 2.02
N SER A 155 -15.67 6.94 3.00
CA SER A 155 -16.14 8.14 3.70
C SER A 155 -14.99 8.67 4.56
N THR A 156 -14.39 9.77 4.10
CA THR A 156 -13.45 10.58 4.89
C THR A 156 -14.18 11.25 6.04
N VAL A 157 -13.73 10.97 7.27
CA VAL A 157 -13.94 11.80 8.46
C VAL A 157 -12.57 12.30 8.92
#